data_AF-A0A1F9DZR5-F1
#
_entry.id   AF-A0A1F9DZR5-F1
#
_cell.length_a   1.000
_cell.length_b   1.000
_cell.length_c   1.000
_cell.angle_alpha   90.00
_cell.angle_beta   90.00
_cell.angle_gamma   90.00
#
_symmetry.space_group_name_H-M   'P 1'
#
loop_
_entity.id
_entity.type
_entity.pdbx_description
1 polymer ?
#
loop_
_entity_poly.entity_id
_entity_poly.type
_entity_poly.pdbx_seq_one_letter_code
_entity_poly.pdbx_strand_id
1 'polypeptide(L)' 'MIRDAHTLRRFEDDLMKRGSQLSFREALQLFESMWKEGITLGILPLSDPLGGIEVDIELARVLNCLKNSLPE' A
#
# COMPACT_ATOMS: atom_id res chain seq x y z
N MET A 1 -19.29 8.82 6.78
CA MET A 1 -20.16 8.20 5.75
C MET A 1 -19.93 8.93 4.43
N ILE A 2 -19.46 8.23 3.40
CA ILE A 2 -19.19 8.82 2.08
C ILE A 2 -20.53 9.03 1.37
N ARG A 3 -20.80 10.27 0.93
CA ARG A 3 -22.09 10.67 0.34
C ARG A 3 -22.20 10.33 -1.15
N ASP A 4 -21.07 10.35 -1.84
CA ASP A 4 -20.98 10.02 -3.27
C ASP A 4 -19.64 9.30 -3.52
N ALA A 5 -19.72 7.98 -3.63
CA ALA A 5 -18.55 7.14 -3.84
C ALA A 5 -17.97 7.28 -5.26
N HIS A 6 -18.81 7.62 -6.25
CA HIS A 6 -18.36 7.73 -7.64
C HIS A 6 -17.51 8.99 -7.84
N THR A 7 -17.94 10.11 -7.27
CA THR A 7 -17.17 11.36 -7.29
C THR A 7 -15.84 11.21 -6.54
N LEU A 8 -15.84 10.55 -5.39
CA LEU A 8 -14.61 10.26 -4.65
C LEU A 8 -13.64 9.41 -5.48
N ARG A 9 -14.14 8.32 -6.08
CA ARG A 9 -13.31 7.42 -6.87
C ARG A 9 -12.70 8.11 -8.10
N ARG A 10 -13.49 8.94 -8.79
CA ARG A 10 -12.99 9.75 -9.91
C ARG A 10 -11.88 10.71 -9.47
N PHE A 11 -12.04 11.34 -8.31
CA PHE A 11 -11.01 12.21 -7.75
C PHE A 11 -9.73 11.45 -7.43
N GLU A 12 -9.82 10.27 -6.80
CA GLU A 12 -8.67 9.41 -6.49
C GLU A 12 -7.94 8.97 -7.76
N ASP A 13 -8.68 8.52 -8.78
CA ASP A 13 -8.13 8.13 -10.08
C ASP A 13 -7.40 9.30 -10.76
N ASP A 14 -8.00 10.50 -10.74
CA ASP A 14 -7.40 11.70 -11.31
C ASP A 14 -6.15 12.13 -10.51
N LEU A 15 -6.16 11.97 -9.19
CA LEU A 15 -5.02 12.26 -8.33
C LEU A 15 -3.85 11.30 -8.61
N MET A 16 -4.12 10.02 -8.80
CA MET A 16 -3.11 9.02 -9.20
C MET A 16 -2.55 9.28 -10.60
N LYS A 17 -3.37 9.75 -11.55
CA LYS A 17 -2.92 10.09 -12.91
C LYS A 17 -2.09 11.38 -12.96
N ARG A 18 -2.39 12.35 -12.10
CA ARG A 18 -1.73 13.66 -12.07
C ARG A 18 -0.50 13.71 -11.16
N GLY A 19 -0.46 12.84 -10.16
CA GLY A 19 0.65 12.78 -9.21
C GLY A 19 1.93 12.32 -9.90
N SER A 20 3.02 13.08 -9.74
CA SER A 20 4.35 12.52 -9.90
C SER A 20 4.50 11.34 -8.95
N GLN A 21 5.18 10.26 -9.36
CA GLN A 21 5.55 9.20 -8.42
C GLN A 21 6.19 9.84 -7.19
N LEU A 22 5.66 9.52 -6.01
CA LEU A 22 6.24 9.97 -4.75
C LEU A 22 7.72 9.57 -4.73
N SER A 23 8.58 10.47 -4.27
CA SER A 23 9.93 10.06 -3.92
C SER A 23 9.85 8.99 -2.83
N PHE A 24 10.88 8.14 -2.76
CA PHE A 24 10.94 7.08 -1.74
C PHE A 24 10.72 7.63 -0.32
N ARG A 25 11.28 8.82 -0.02
CA ARG A 25 11.14 9.47 1.29
C ARG A 25 9.69 9.89 1.58
N GLU A 26 9.00 10.46 0.60
CA GLU A 26 7.60 10.87 0.76
C GLU A 26 6.68 9.66 0.93
N ALA A 27 6.92 8.60 0.15
CA ALA A 27 6.19 7.35 0.28
C ALA A 27 6.38 6.71 1.66
N LEU A 28 7.62 6.69 2.16
CA LEU A 28 7.93 6.16 3.49
C LEU A 28 7.26 6.98 4.60
N GLN A 29 7.31 8.30 4.51
CA GLN A 29 6.66 9.17 5.49
C GLN A 29 5.13 8.98 5.52
N LEU A 30 4.50 8.83 4.35
CA LEU A 30 3.08 8.52 4.24
C LEU A 30 2.76 7.18 4.91
N PHE A 31 3.54 6.15 4.60
CA PHE A 31 3.39 4.81 5.19
C PHE A 31 3.50 4.83 6.72
N GLU A 32 4.55 5.45 7.28
CA GLU A 32 4.75 5.54 8.73
C GLU A 32 3.61 6.28 9.42
N SER A 33 3.09 7.34 8.79
CA SER A 33 1.96 8.10 9.32
C SER A 33 0.68 7.27 9.37
N MET A 34 0.38 6.53 8.29
CA MET A 34 -0.77 5.61 8.25
C MET A 34 -0.62 4.47 9.26
N TRP A 35 0.59 3.94 9.41
CA TRP A 35 0.89 2.90 10.40
C TRP A 35 0.60 3.36 11.82
N LYS A 36 1.06 4.56 12.18
CA LYS A 36 0.82 5.17 13.49
C LYS A 36 -0.67 5.39 13.75
N GLU A 37 -1.42 5.84 12.74
CA GLU A 37 -2.88 5.97 12.84
C GLU A 37 -3.55 4.62 13.08
N GLY A 38 -3.15 3.57 12.34
CA GLY A 38 -3.68 2.22 12.54
C GLY A 38 -3.43 1.65 13.94
N ILE A 39 -2.27 1.94 14.54
CA ILE A 39 -1.98 1.63 15.95
C ILE A 39 -2.90 2.43 16.87
N THR A 40 -3.08 3.73 16.59
CA THR A 40 -3.92 4.63 17.41
C THR A 40 -5.38 4.19 17.40
N LEU A 41 -5.86 3.66 16.27
CA LEU A 41 -7.19 3.08 16.13
C LEU A 41 -7.32 1.66 16.75
N GLY A 42 -6.22 1.07 17.23
CA GLY A 42 -6.19 -0.27 17.84
C GLY A 42 -6.39 -1.42 16.84
N ILE A 43 -6.26 -1.15 15.55
CA ILE A 43 -6.41 -2.15 14.48
C ILE A 43 -5.06 -2.85 14.21
N LEU A 44 -3.96 -2.12 14.41
CA LEU A 44 -2.60 -2.64 14.29
C LEU A 44 -1.92 -2.76 15.66
N PRO A 45 -1.06 -3.77 15.89
CA PRO A 45 -0.81 -4.90 14.98
C PRO A 45 -2.03 -5.82 14.87
N LEU A 46 -2.13 -6.56 13.75
CA LEU A 46 -3.22 -7.49 13.51
C LEU A 46 -3.28 -8.55 14.63
N SER A 47 -4.48 -9.00 14.97
CA SER A 47 -4.68 -10.01 16.02
C SER A 47 -4.04 -11.36 15.65
N ASP A 48 -4.05 -11.70 14.36
CA ASP A 48 -3.30 -12.81 13.81
C ASP A 48 -2.06 -12.26 13.07
N PRO A 49 -0.84 -12.48 13.59
CA PRO A 49 0.39 -12.03 12.94
C PRO A 49 0.63 -12.63 11.56
N LEU A 50 0.02 -13.79 11.26
CA LEU A 50 0.11 -14.46 9.95
C LEU A 50 -1.11 -14.18 9.08
N GLY A 51 -2.06 -13.37 9.54
CA GLY A 51 -3.27 -13.06 8.80
C GLY A 51 -2.93 -12.38 7.47
N GLY A 52 -3.19 -13.07 6.35
CA GLY A 52 -2.93 -12.56 5.00
C GLY A 52 -1.52 -12.80 4.47
N ILE A 53 -0.70 -13.59 5.16
CA ILE A 53 0.68 -13.91 4.76
C ILE A 53 0.76 -14.60 3.39
N GLU A 54 -0.30 -15.26 2.93
CA GLU A 54 -0.36 -15.90 1.62
C GLU A 54 -0.11 -14.89 0.50
N VAL A 55 -0.66 -13.68 0.62
CA VAL A 55 -0.49 -12.58 -0.34
C VAL A 55 0.95 -12.08 -0.31
N ASP A 56 1.53 -11.94 0.88
CA ASP A 56 2.93 -11.53 1.04
C ASP A 56 3.89 -12.56 0.42
N ILE A 57 3.61 -13.85 0.62
CA ILE A 57 4.37 -14.95 0.00
C ILE A 57 4.23 -14.92 -1.51
N GLU A 58 3.02 -14.73 -2.04
CA GLU A 58 2.78 -14.64 -3.48
C GLU A 58 3.54 -13.46 -4.09
N LEU A 59 3.46 -12.27 -3.47
CA LEU A 59 4.19 -11.09 -3.88
C LEU A 59 5.71 -11.32 -3.86
N ALA A 60 6.24 -11.91 -2.78
CA ALA A 60 7.66 -12.24 -2.67
C ALA A 60 8.11 -13.21 -3.77
N ARG A 61 7.28 -14.20 -4.13
CA ARG A 61 7.57 -15.11 -5.25
C ARG A 61 7.64 -14.36 -6.58
N VAL A 62 6.67 -13.50 -6.89
CA VAL A 62 6.65 -12.70 -8.12
C VAL A 62 7.90 -11.81 -8.21
N LEU A 63 8.25 -11.11 -7.13
CA LEU A 63 9.42 -10.25 -7.08
C LEU A 63 10.74 -11.04 -7.28
N ASN A 64 10.86 -12.21 -6.64
CA ASN A 64 12.04 -13.06 -6.79
C ASN A 64 12.17 -13.63 -8.22
N CYS A 65 11.06 -14.01 -8.86
CA CYS A 65 11.06 -14.43 -10.26
C CYS A 65 11.54 -13.30 -11.18
N LEU A 66 11.06 -12.07 -10.97
CA LEU A 66 11.46 -10.91 -11.77
C LEU A 66 12.95 -10.59 -11.59
N LYS A 67 13.46 -10.63 -10.37
CA LYS A 67 14.89 -10.43 -10.08
C LYS A 67 15.79 -11.42 -10.81
N ASN A 68 15.38 -12.69 -10.87
CA ASN A 68 16.15 -13.74 -11.56
C ASN A 68 16.03 -13.70 -13.09
N SER A 69 15.14 -12.86 -13.63
CA SER A 69 14.90 -12.72 -15.07
C SER A 69 15.57 -11.50 -15.70
N LEU A 70 16.20 -10.64 -14.89
CA LEU A 70 16.98 -9.50 -15.35
C LEU A 70 18.43 -9.95 -15.67
N PRO A 71 19.00 -9.59 -16.82
CA PRO A 71 20.44 -9.78 -17.06
C PRO A 71 21.25 -8.92 -16.08
N GLU A 72 22.39 -9.47 -15.62
CA GLU A 72 23.33 -8.84 -14.68
C GLU A 72 23.77 -7.42 -15.08
#